data_AF-A0A8C5KBR0-F1
#
_entry.id   AF-A0A8C5KBR0-F1
#
_cell.length_a   1.000
_cell.length_b   1.000
_cell.length_c   1.000
_cell.angle_alpha   90.00
_cell.angle_beta   90.00
_cell.angle_gamma   90.00
#
_symmetry.space_group_name_H-M   'P 1'
#
loop_
_entity.id
_entity.type
_entity.pdbx_description
1 polymer ?
#
loop_
_entity_poly.entity_id
_entity_poly.type
_entity_poly.pdbx_seq_one_letter_code
_entity_poly.pdbx_strand_id
1 'polypeptide(L)'
;MPGTRAARRTREEVDATLQVAKLDAAELLPTAHCLAFGLGAHGGAGDVCLLELEPALCQQLEAGRSLVIRGDKEEQAVLCSKDKTYDLKVADTSNMLLFIPGCKTPDQLKMEESPCNIVHTELRRCRPRLKKLKKLLMGNTYEGPDSPKEKDSKCSKYTTEDLLDQIQASEEEIMTQLEVLKACVIRGYWRILEFDYEMKLLNHITQLVDSESWSFSKVPLNICLQELGPLEP
;
A
#
# COMPACT_ATOMS: atom_id res chain seq x y z
N MET A 1 -6.56 29.26 36.01
CA MET A 1 -6.74 28.06 36.85
C MET A 1 -5.35 27.55 37.21
N PRO A 2 -4.98 27.48 38.50
CA PRO A 2 -3.64 27.08 38.92
C PRO A 2 -3.44 25.58 38.66
N GLY A 3 -2.29 25.23 38.08
CA GLY A 3 -1.94 23.88 37.66
C GLY A 3 -1.95 22.88 38.81
N THR A 4 -2.44 21.68 38.52
CA THR A 4 -2.45 20.53 39.41
C THR A 4 -1.01 20.19 39.79
N ARG A 5 -0.57 20.57 41.00
CA ARG A 5 0.68 20.09 41.59
C ARG A 5 0.62 18.57 41.61
N ALA A 6 1.54 17.91 40.91
CA ALA A 6 1.78 16.48 41.09
C ALA A 6 1.97 16.21 42.58
N ALA A 7 1.14 15.34 43.17
CA ALA A 7 1.22 15.01 44.58
C ALA A 7 2.61 14.44 44.88
N ARG A 8 3.37 15.12 45.76
CA ARG A 8 4.66 14.63 46.23
C ARG A 8 4.38 13.40 47.11
N ARG A 9 4.72 12.21 46.60
CA ARG A 9 4.69 10.96 47.38
C ARG A 9 5.64 11.09 48.57
N THR A 10 5.22 10.60 49.73
CA THR A 10 6.08 10.61 50.92
C THR A 10 7.09 9.46 50.86
N ARG A 11 8.16 9.53 51.66
CA ARG A 11 9.21 8.51 51.66
C ARG A 11 8.66 7.15 52.07
N GLU A 12 7.74 7.15 53.02
CA GLU A 12 7.08 5.97 53.57
C GLU A 12 6.22 5.27 52.51
N GLU A 13 5.53 6.02 51.66
CA GLU A 13 4.74 5.48 50.54
C GLU A 13 5.64 4.84 49.47
N VAL A 14 6.80 5.43 49.19
CA VAL A 14 7.78 4.89 48.26
C VAL A 14 8.37 3.59 48.78
N ASP A 15 8.79 3.57 50.05
CA ASP A 15 9.39 2.38 50.67
C ASP A 15 8.35 1.23 50.78
N ALA A 16 7.08 1.53 51.09
CA ALA A 16 6.01 0.55 51.06
C ALA A 16 5.77 -0.02 49.65
N THR A 17 5.88 0.82 48.61
CA THR A 17 5.75 0.39 47.21
C THR A 17 6.91 -0.51 46.80
N LEU A 18 8.15 -0.20 47.21
CA LEU A 18 9.32 -1.04 46.96
C LEU A 18 9.18 -2.42 47.61
N GLN A 19 8.65 -2.46 48.83
CA GLN A 19 8.41 -3.71 49.55
C GLN A 19 7.35 -4.58 48.85
N VAL A 20 6.25 -3.99 48.39
CA VAL A 20 5.22 -4.70 47.61
C VAL A 20 5.77 -5.19 46.27
N ALA A 21 6.60 -4.39 45.62
CA ALA A 21 7.23 -4.71 44.34
C ALA A 21 8.40 -5.70 44.46
N LYS A 22 8.84 -6.05 45.68
CA LYS A 22 10.00 -6.91 45.97
C LYS A 22 11.30 -6.39 45.34
N LEU A 23 11.49 -5.08 45.33
CA LEU A 23 12.69 -4.43 44.81
C LEU A 23 13.67 -4.16 45.95
N ASP A 24 14.96 -4.44 45.73
CA ASP A 24 16.00 -4.06 46.66
C ASP A 24 16.37 -2.58 46.46
N ALA A 25 16.31 -1.80 47.53
CA ALA A 25 16.68 -0.39 47.51
C ALA A 25 18.16 -0.17 47.16
N ALA A 26 19.03 -1.15 47.40
CA ALA A 26 20.45 -1.08 47.07
C ALA A 26 20.73 -1.21 45.56
N GLU A 27 19.78 -1.77 44.79
CA GLU A 27 19.89 -1.92 43.33
C GLU A 27 19.37 -0.67 42.58
N LEU A 28 18.78 0.29 43.29
CA LEU A 28 18.27 1.52 42.70
C LEU A 28 19.40 2.50 42.41
N LEU A 29 19.40 3.03 41.18
CA LEU A 29 20.31 4.10 40.80
C LEU A 29 19.89 5.43 41.47
N PRO A 30 20.85 6.29 41.86
CA PRO A 30 20.56 7.57 42.51
C PRO A 30 19.86 8.57 41.56
N THR A 31 19.93 8.33 40.25
CA THR A 31 19.32 9.18 39.22
C THR A 31 18.03 8.53 38.72
N ALA A 32 16.89 9.19 38.94
CA ALA A 32 15.60 8.76 38.42
C ALA A 32 15.20 9.61 37.21
N HIS A 33 14.81 8.96 36.12
CA HIS A 33 14.20 9.63 34.97
C HIS A 33 12.68 9.67 35.18
N CYS A 34 12.13 10.85 35.45
CA CYS A 34 10.68 11.03 35.54
C CYS A 34 10.10 11.22 34.15
N LEU A 35 9.48 10.17 33.61
CA LEU A 35 8.75 10.23 32.35
C LEU A 35 7.32 10.71 32.63
N ALA A 36 6.90 11.78 31.97
CA ALA A 36 5.54 12.29 32.04
C ALA A 36 4.96 12.37 30.63
N PHE A 37 3.71 11.93 30.48
CA PHE A 37 2.94 12.21 29.26
C PHE A 37 2.66 13.71 29.20
N GLY A 38 3.05 14.35 28.10
CA GLY A 38 2.91 15.80 27.95
C GLY A 38 1.44 16.20 27.89
N LEU A 39 1.13 17.43 28.34
CA LEU A 39 -0.23 17.97 28.39
C LEU A 39 -0.94 18.06 27.01
N GLY A 40 -0.22 17.84 25.89
CA GLY A 40 -0.79 17.71 24.55
C GLY A 40 -1.39 16.34 24.22
N ALA A 41 -1.19 15.32 25.08
CA ALA A 41 -1.70 13.96 24.87
C ALA A 41 -3.23 13.82 25.03
N HIS A 42 -3.95 14.93 25.24
CA HIS A 42 -5.41 14.99 25.26
C HIS A 42 -6.02 15.41 23.91
N GLY A 43 -5.21 15.62 22.87
CA GLY A 43 -5.67 15.86 21.50
C GLY A 43 -4.99 14.90 20.52
N GLY A 44 -5.70 13.83 20.11
CA GLY A 44 -5.32 12.94 19.02
C GLY A 44 -4.31 11.85 19.38
N ALA A 45 -4.79 10.71 19.87
CA ALA A 45 -4.03 9.46 19.82
C ALA A 45 -3.93 9.00 18.35
N GLY A 46 -2.83 9.29 17.64
CA GLY A 46 -2.73 8.83 16.24
C GLY A 46 -1.45 9.10 15.46
N ASP A 47 -0.52 9.92 15.95
CA ASP A 47 0.48 10.49 15.02
C ASP A 47 1.69 9.60 14.70
N VAL A 48 1.95 8.53 15.48
CA VAL A 48 3.11 7.65 15.23
C VAL A 48 2.73 6.17 15.33
N CYS A 49 3.08 5.46 14.27
CA CYS A 49 2.88 4.02 14.12
C CYS A 49 4.23 3.33 13.87
N LEU A 50 4.48 2.25 14.59
CA LEU A 50 5.55 1.30 14.32
C LEU A 50 5.12 0.36 13.21
N LEU A 51 6.00 0.17 12.23
CA LEU A 51 5.77 -0.76 11.15
C LEU A 51 6.88 -1.79 11.14
N GLU A 52 6.55 -3.06 11.42
CA GLU A 52 7.50 -4.15 11.28
C GLU A 52 7.71 -4.46 9.79
N LEU A 53 8.93 -4.28 9.31
CA LEU A 53 9.32 -4.45 7.91
C LEU A 53 10.31 -5.60 7.77
N GLU A 54 10.16 -6.40 6.71
CA GLU A 54 11.19 -7.38 6.37
C GLU A 54 12.50 -6.67 5.97
N PRO A 55 13.69 -7.26 6.21
CA PRO A 55 14.97 -6.62 5.93
C PRO A 55 15.12 -6.09 4.48
N ALA A 56 14.54 -6.79 3.51
CA ALA A 56 14.56 -6.36 2.10
C ALA A 56 13.77 -5.05 1.88
N LEU A 57 12.66 -4.83 2.58
CA LEU A 57 11.88 -3.59 2.51
C LEU A 57 12.60 -2.44 3.22
N CYS A 58 13.26 -2.71 4.35
CA CYS A 58 14.09 -1.72 5.04
C CYS A 58 15.18 -1.19 4.11
N GLN A 59 15.91 -2.08 3.44
CA GLN A 59 16.95 -1.70 2.48
C GLN A 59 16.39 -0.86 1.31
N GLN A 60 15.19 -1.17 0.84
CA GLN A 60 14.54 -0.38 -0.21
C GLN A 60 14.21 1.04 0.26
N LEU A 61 13.69 1.19 1.47
CA LEU A 61 13.40 2.49 2.07
C LEU A 61 14.67 3.30 2.33
N GLU A 62 15.71 2.66 2.88
CA GLU A 62 17.02 3.27 3.11
C GLU A 62 17.70 3.72 1.80
N ALA A 63 17.47 2.98 0.71
CA ALA A 63 17.91 3.36 -0.63
C ALA A 63 17.07 4.49 -1.26
N GLY A 64 16.11 5.07 -0.55
CA GLY A 64 15.27 6.18 -1.00
C GLY A 64 14.10 5.76 -1.88
N ARG A 65 13.73 4.47 -1.91
CA ARG A 65 12.53 4.02 -2.64
C ARG A 65 11.28 4.27 -1.80
N SER A 66 10.19 4.62 -2.46
CA SER A 66 8.89 4.83 -1.81
C SER A 66 8.08 3.53 -1.72
N LEU A 67 7.37 3.36 -0.61
CA LEU A 67 6.31 2.37 -0.45
C LEU A 67 4.95 3.08 -0.43
N VAL A 68 3.92 2.44 -0.96
CA VAL A 68 2.57 3.03 -1.08
C VAL A 68 1.57 2.17 -0.33
N ILE A 69 0.78 2.77 0.54
CA ILE A 69 -0.35 2.08 1.19
C ILE A 69 -1.58 2.23 0.30
N ARG A 70 -2.20 1.11 -0.06
CA ARG A 70 -3.39 1.05 -0.92
C ARG A 70 -4.54 0.34 -0.19
N GLY A 71 -5.76 0.83 -0.36
CA GLY A 71 -6.95 0.20 0.22
C GLY A 71 -8.15 1.13 0.16
N ASP A 72 -9.31 0.57 -0.18
CA ASP A 72 -10.58 1.28 -0.14
C ASP A 72 -11.13 1.34 1.31
N LYS A 73 -12.13 2.20 1.57
CA LYS A 73 -12.71 2.42 2.90
C LYS A 73 -13.30 1.15 3.53
N GLU A 74 -13.76 0.21 2.72
CA GLU A 74 -14.34 -1.06 3.17
C GLU A 74 -13.36 -2.25 3.06
N GLU A 75 -12.13 -2.02 2.61
CA GLU A 75 -11.11 -3.05 2.42
C GLU A 75 -9.96 -2.91 3.42
N GLN A 76 -9.27 -4.02 3.71
CA GLN A 76 -8.07 -4.01 4.55
C GLN A 76 -6.90 -3.37 3.81
N ALA A 77 -6.20 -2.40 4.39
CA ALA A 77 -5.07 -1.77 3.72
C ALA A 77 -3.94 -2.77 3.39
N VAL A 78 -3.28 -2.56 2.26
CA VAL A 78 -2.08 -3.29 1.86
C VAL A 78 -0.94 -2.32 1.63
N LEU A 79 0.29 -2.75 1.92
CA LEU A 79 1.50 -2.03 1.58
C LEU A 79 2.06 -2.57 0.27
N CYS A 80 2.23 -1.71 -0.71
CA CYS A 80 2.77 -2.03 -2.01
C CYS A 80 4.17 -1.44 -2.17
N SER A 81 5.12 -2.32 -2.46
CA SER A 81 6.40 -1.95 -3.07
C SER A 81 6.23 -1.86 -4.59
N LYS A 82 7.33 -1.68 -5.34
CA LYS A 82 7.28 -1.65 -6.81
C LYS A 82 6.79 -2.99 -7.40
N ASP A 83 7.27 -4.10 -6.85
CA ASP A 83 7.11 -5.46 -7.39
C ASP A 83 6.21 -6.37 -6.53
N LYS A 84 5.94 -6.01 -5.28
CA LYS A 84 5.28 -6.90 -4.31
C LYS A 84 4.26 -6.18 -3.43
N THR A 85 3.24 -6.94 -3.05
CA THR A 85 2.18 -6.53 -2.12
C THR A 85 2.28 -7.26 -0.77
N TYR A 86 2.06 -6.53 0.32
CA TYR A 86 2.11 -7.00 1.70
C TYR A 86 0.81 -6.62 2.41
N ASP A 87 0.21 -7.54 3.16
CA ASP A 87 -0.92 -7.23 4.04
C ASP A 87 -0.42 -6.43 5.25
N LEU A 88 -1.13 -5.35 5.57
CA LEU A 88 -0.97 -4.64 6.83
C LEU A 88 -1.89 -5.27 7.88
N LYS A 89 -1.33 -5.63 9.03
CA LYS A 89 -2.12 -6.09 10.17
C LYS A 89 -1.74 -5.30 11.41
N VAL A 90 -2.75 -4.84 12.13
CA VAL A 90 -2.52 -4.22 13.44
C VAL A 90 -2.29 -5.34 14.44
N ALA A 91 -1.18 -5.26 15.16
CA ALA A 91 -0.84 -6.21 16.21
C ALA A 91 -1.02 -5.54 17.57
N ASP A 92 -1.99 -6.02 18.34
CA ASP A 92 -2.20 -5.56 19.71
C ASP A 92 -1.12 -6.16 20.61
N THR A 93 -0.25 -5.31 21.17
CA THR A 93 0.73 -5.73 22.17
C THR A 93 0.18 -5.46 23.56
N SER A 94 0.20 -6.47 24.44
CA SER A 94 -0.19 -6.31 25.86
C SER A 94 0.80 -5.48 26.67
N ASN A 95 1.97 -5.16 26.10
CA ASN A 95 3.04 -4.43 26.75
C ASN A 95 3.04 -2.98 26.27
N MET A 96 3.32 -2.05 27.18
CA MET A 96 3.49 -0.64 26.85
C MET A 96 4.88 -0.42 26.24
N LEU A 97 4.93 0.01 24.98
CA LEU A 97 6.14 0.57 24.38
C LEU A 97 6.15 2.09 24.55
N LEU A 98 7.32 2.66 24.84
CA LEU A 98 7.51 4.10 24.95
C LEU A 98 8.66 4.56 24.05
N PHE A 99 8.44 5.62 23.26
CA PHE A 99 9.47 6.23 22.43
C PHE A 99 10.04 7.41 23.18
N ILE A 100 11.32 7.29 23.52
CA ILE A 100 12.09 8.36 24.14
C ILE A 100 13.09 8.83 23.08
N PRO A 101 12.84 9.96 22.40
CA PRO A 101 13.82 10.52 21.48
C PRO A 101 15.15 10.76 22.22
N GLY A 102 16.25 10.38 21.58
CA GLY A 102 17.59 10.62 22.12
C GLY A 102 17.97 9.83 23.38
N CYS A 103 17.27 8.73 23.73
CA CYS A 103 17.56 7.80 24.84
C CYS A 103 18.93 8.02 25.53
N LYS A 104 18.94 8.86 26.57
CA LYS A 104 20.15 9.20 27.33
C LYS A 104 20.34 8.16 28.42
N THR A 105 21.55 7.59 28.52
CA THR A 105 21.92 6.77 29.70
C THR A 105 21.88 7.64 30.97
N PRO A 106 21.82 7.06 32.18
CA PRO A 106 21.81 7.82 33.43
C PRO A 106 22.89 8.92 33.51
N ASP A 107 24.04 8.70 32.86
CA ASP A 107 25.19 9.59 32.81
C ASP A 107 25.02 10.80 31.88
N GLN A 108 24.06 10.76 30.95
CA GLN A 108 23.88 11.74 29.88
C GLN A 108 22.69 12.69 30.11
N LEU A 109 21.94 12.51 31.21
CA LEU A 109 20.69 13.22 31.48
C LEU A 109 20.91 14.70 31.84
N LYS A 110 20.67 15.58 30.87
CA LYS A 110 20.26 16.97 31.09
C LYS A 110 18.83 17.14 30.58
N MET A 111 17.97 17.68 31.46
CA MET A 111 16.50 17.77 31.34
C MET A 111 16.03 18.39 30.02
N GLU A 112 14.85 17.94 29.60
CA GLU A 112 13.97 18.44 28.52
C GLU A 112 14.11 17.72 27.17
N GLU A 113 13.19 16.78 26.89
CA GLU A 113 12.65 16.53 25.55
C GLU A 113 11.18 16.04 25.63
N SER A 114 10.45 16.25 24.52
CA SER A 114 9.00 16.11 24.37
C SER A 114 8.50 14.66 24.24
N PRO A 115 7.23 14.37 24.60
CA PRO A 115 6.67 13.02 24.59
C PRO A 115 6.11 12.61 23.22
N CYS A 116 6.22 11.32 22.91
CA CYS A 116 5.69 10.69 21.70
C CYS A 116 4.89 9.41 22.05
N ASN A 117 3.75 9.21 21.39
CA ASN A 117 2.84 8.08 21.61
C ASN A 117 2.97 7.05 20.47
N ILE A 118 2.81 5.75 20.72
CA ILE A 118 3.08 4.69 19.72
C ILE A 118 1.91 3.72 19.56
N VAL A 119 1.61 3.38 18.31
CA VAL A 119 0.81 2.20 17.90
C VAL A 119 1.72 1.22 17.14
N HIS A 120 1.58 -0.10 17.30
CA HIS A 120 2.39 -1.12 16.59
C HIS A 120 1.61 -1.84 15.49
N THR A 121 2.18 -1.91 14.29
CA THR A 121 1.62 -2.56 13.08
C THR A 121 2.63 -3.54 12.51
N GLU A 122 2.17 -4.75 12.21
CA GLU A 122 2.98 -5.81 11.60
C GLU A 122 2.66 -5.94 10.10
N LEU A 123 3.67 -6.31 9.29
CA LEU A 123 3.49 -6.64 7.87
C LEU A 123 3.63 -8.13 7.64
N ARG A 124 2.75 -8.67 6.80
CA ARG A 124 2.87 -10.04 6.30
C ARG A 124 2.78 -10.04 4.78
N ARG A 125 3.71 -10.74 4.10
CA ARG A 125 3.60 -10.99 2.65
C ARG A 125 2.27 -11.66 2.32
N CYS A 126 1.57 -11.13 1.32
CA CYS A 126 0.29 -11.65 0.86
C CYS A 126 0.26 -11.77 -0.66
N ARG A 127 -0.72 -12.52 -1.18
CA ARG A 127 -0.97 -12.59 -2.62
C ARG A 127 -1.81 -11.40 -3.05
N PRO A 128 -1.45 -10.69 -4.13
CA PRO A 128 -2.20 -9.53 -4.61
C PRO A 128 -3.64 -9.93 -4.98
N ARG A 129 -4.61 -9.06 -4.67
CA ARG A 129 -6.04 -9.34 -4.91
C ARG A 129 -6.49 -8.99 -6.32
N LEU A 130 -5.88 -9.67 -7.29
CA LEU A 130 -6.07 -9.41 -8.73
C LEU A 130 -7.43 -9.84 -9.29
N LYS A 131 -8.29 -10.50 -8.49
CA LYS A 131 -9.66 -10.85 -8.88
C LYS A 131 -10.52 -9.59 -9.16
N LYS A 132 -10.27 -8.50 -8.42
CA LYS A 132 -10.97 -7.22 -8.59
C LYS A 132 -10.66 -6.61 -9.95
N LEU A 133 -9.39 -6.61 -10.37
CA LEU A 133 -8.94 -6.14 -11.68
C LEU A 133 -9.71 -6.81 -12.83
N LYS A 134 -9.75 -8.15 -12.84
CA LYS A 134 -10.49 -8.90 -13.86
C LYS A 134 -11.98 -8.52 -13.87
N LYS A 135 -12.61 -8.38 -12.70
CA LYS A 135 -14.03 -8.00 -12.59
C LYS A 135 -14.31 -6.60 -13.13
N LEU A 136 -13.44 -5.62 -12.82
CA LEU A 136 -13.56 -4.25 -13.30
C LEU A 136 -13.45 -4.18 -14.82
N LEU A 137 -12.44 -4.82 -15.40
CA LEU A 137 -12.21 -4.81 -16.84
C LEU A 137 -13.27 -5.59 -17.63
N MET A 138 -13.76 -6.72 -17.08
CA MET A 138 -14.84 -7.49 -17.71
C MET A 138 -16.21 -6.78 -17.63
N GLY A 139 -16.37 -5.80 -16.73
CA GLY A 139 -17.61 -5.02 -16.63
C GLY A 139 -17.86 -4.11 -17.84
N ASN A 140 -16.81 -3.76 -18.59
CA ASN A 140 -16.89 -2.89 -19.75
C ASN A 140 -15.85 -3.31 -20.80
N THR A 141 -16.10 -4.46 -21.43
CA THR A 141 -15.30 -4.98 -22.56
C THR A 141 -15.45 -4.11 -23.80
N TYR A 142 -14.42 -4.13 -24.63
CA TYR A 142 -14.40 -3.37 -25.88
C TYR A 142 -14.97 -4.19 -27.04
N GLU A 143 -16.06 -3.70 -27.62
CA GLU A 143 -16.80 -4.35 -28.71
C GLU A 143 -16.53 -3.70 -30.08
N GLY A 144 -15.60 -2.73 -30.13
CA GLY A 144 -15.25 -1.97 -31.33
C GLY A 144 -15.56 -0.48 -31.24
N PRO A 145 -15.03 0.31 -32.20
CA PRO A 145 -15.05 1.77 -32.16
C PRO A 145 -16.44 2.37 -32.37
N ASP A 146 -17.31 1.66 -33.10
CA ASP A 146 -18.69 2.08 -33.35
C ASP A 146 -19.69 1.65 -32.28
N SER A 147 -19.23 0.88 -31.29
CA SER A 147 -20.11 0.36 -30.24
C SER A 147 -20.79 1.50 -29.47
N PRO A 148 -22.07 1.33 -29.10
CA PRO A 148 -22.78 2.33 -28.28
C PRO A 148 -22.12 2.51 -26.91
N LYS A 149 -21.44 1.48 -26.38
CA LYS A 149 -20.68 1.52 -25.12
C LYS A 149 -19.47 2.45 -25.18
N GLU A 150 -18.88 2.65 -26.36
CA GLU A 150 -17.78 3.60 -26.51
C GLU A 150 -18.26 5.06 -26.59
N LYS A 151 -19.51 5.27 -27.05
CA LYS A 151 -20.16 6.58 -27.13
C LYS A 151 -20.84 6.98 -25.81
N ASP A 152 -21.16 6.02 -24.94
CA ASP A 152 -21.73 6.27 -23.63
C ASP A 152 -20.65 6.61 -22.59
N SER A 153 -20.64 7.88 -22.15
CA SER A 153 -19.72 8.36 -21.10
C SER A 153 -20.01 7.77 -19.72
N LYS A 154 -21.14 7.06 -19.53
CA LYS A 154 -21.48 6.42 -18.26
C LYS A 154 -20.76 5.10 -18.03
N CYS A 155 -20.20 4.49 -19.06
CA CYS A 155 -19.51 3.21 -18.91
C CYS A 155 -18.13 3.44 -18.27
N SER A 156 -17.90 2.83 -17.10
CA SER A 156 -16.64 2.98 -16.37
C SER A 156 -15.43 2.55 -17.21
N LYS A 157 -14.49 3.46 -17.43
CA LYS A 157 -13.19 3.23 -18.06
C LYS A 157 -12.11 3.51 -17.02
N TYR A 158 -10.99 2.78 -17.09
CA TYR A 158 -9.95 2.85 -16.06
C TYR A 158 -8.60 3.14 -16.69
N THR A 159 -7.93 4.17 -16.20
CA THR A 159 -6.52 4.47 -16.48
C THR A 159 -5.61 3.60 -15.61
N THR A 160 -4.30 3.62 -15.87
CA THR A 160 -3.34 2.91 -15.01
C THR A 160 -3.41 3.43 -13.58
N GLU A 161 -3.55 4.75 -13.42
CA GLU A 161 -3.71 5.44 -12.14
C GLU A 161 -4.98 5.00 -11.42
N ASP A 162 -6.13 4.96 -12.13
CA ASP A 162 -7.39 4.50 -11.54
C ASP A 162 -7.31 3.05 -11.05
N LEU A 163 -6.61 2.20 -11.79
CA LEU A 163 -6.39 0.80 -11.42
C LEU A 163 -5.49 0.70 -10.18
N LEU A 164 -4.43 1.51 -10.10
CA LEU A 164 -3.55 1.55 -8.94
C LEU A 164 -4.26 2.04 -7.68
N ASP A 165 -5.23 2.95 -7.82
CA ASP A 165 -6.00 3.47 -6.68
C ASP A 165 -7.06 2.49 -6.19
N GLN A 166 -7.65 1.70 -7.08
CA GLN A 166 -8.74 0.78 -6.73
C GLN A 166 -8.30 -0.64 -6.40
N ILE A 167 -7.10 -1.05 -6.82
CA ILE A 167 -6.62 -2.44 -6.71
C ILE A 167 -5.49 -2.56 -5.69
N GLN A 168 -5.65 -3.56 -4.82
CA GLN A 168 -4.69 -3.95 -3.80
C GLN A 168 -3.57 -4.82 -4.38
N ALA A 169 -2.73 -4.17 -5.18
CA ALA A 169 -1.57 -4.81 -5.82
C ALA A 169 -0.46 -3.78 -6.08
N SER A 170 0.76 -4.26 -6.30
CA SER A 170 1.86 -3.45 -6.80
C SER A 170 1.64 -3.13 -8.29
N GLU A 171 2.36 -2.12 -8.77
CA GLU A 171 2.25 -1.72 -10.18
C GLU A 171 2.67 -2.84 -11.12
N GLU A 172 3.80 -3.51 -10.85
CA GLU A 172 4.28 -4.63 -11.68
C GLU A 172 3.30 -5.81 -11.65
N GLU A 173 2.67 -6.11 -10.50
CA GLU A 173 1.66 -7.17 -10.41
C GLU A 173 0.40 -6.84 -11.24
N ILE A 174 -0.03 -5.56 -11.25
CA ILE A 174 -1.16 -5.12 -12.08
C ILE A 174 -0.81 -5.24 -13.56
N MET A 175 0.36 -4.75 -13.97
CA MET A 175 0.83 -4.81 -15.35
C MET A 175 0.97 -6.27 -15.85
N THR A 176 1.58 -7.13 -15.04
CA THR A 176 1.71 -8.56 -15.36
C THR A 176 0.33 -9.21 -15.51
N GLN A 177 -0.62 -8.86 -14.65
CA GLN A 177 -1.97 -9.41 -14.75
C GLN A 177 -2.74 -8.88 -15.97
N LEU A 178 -2.53 -7.62 -16.35
CA LEU A 178 -3.10 -7.04 -17.57
C LEU A 178 -2.62 -7.80 -18.81
N GLU A 179 -1.32 -8.13 -18.89
CA GLU A 179 -0.75 -8.95 -19.95
C GLU A 179 -1.39 -10.36 -19.99
N VAL A 180 -1.53 -11.01 -18.83
CA VAL A 180 -2.19 -12.33 -18.72
C VAL A 180 -3.65 -12.27 -19.17
N LEU A 181 -4.34 -11.16 -18.90
CA LEU A 181 -5.71 -10.92 -19.36
C LEU A 181 -5.80 -10.46 -20.83
N LYS A 182 -4.67 -10.27 -21.51
CA LYS A 182 -4.56 -9.66 -22.84
C LYS A 182 -5.28 -8.30 -22.91
N ALA A 183 -5.26 -7.55 -21.82
CA ALA A 183 -5.81 -6.21 -21.80
C ALA A 183 -4.90 -5.27 -22.60
N CYS A 184 -5.50 -4.33 -23.31
CA CYS A 184 -4.81 -3.36 -24.14
C CYS A 184 -5.26 -1.94 -23.80
N VAL A 185 -4.42 -0.94 -24.12
CA VAL A 185 -4.75 0.47 -23.91
C VAL A 185 -5.44 1.00 -25.15
N ILE A 186 -6.71 1.37 -25.02
CA ILE A 186 -7.52 1.97 -26.09
C ILE A 186 -7.94 3.36 -25.63
N ARG A 187 -7.53 4.39 -26.39
CA ARG A 187 -7.80 5.81 -26.08
C ARG A 187 -7.38 6.22 -24.65
N GLY A 188 -6.27 5.66 -24.15
CA GLY A 188 -5.74 5.95 -22.81
C GLY A 188 -6.35 5.13 -21.67
N TYR A 189 -7.25 4.19 -21.96
CA TYR A 189 -7.91 3.35 -20.95
C TYR A 189 -7.60 1.87 -21.17
N TRP A 190 -7.46 1.11 -20.09
CA TRP A 190 -7.29 -0.34 -20.13
C TRP A 190 -8.59 -1.04 -20.47
N ARG A 191 -8.55 -1.87 -21.51
CA ARG A 191 -9.70 -2.60 -22.06
C ARG A 191 -9.36 -4.06 -22.34
N ILE A 192 -10.33 -4.94 -22.12
CA ILE A 192 -10.30 -6.31 -22.62
C ILE A 192 -11.19 -6.35 -23.86
N LEU A 193 -10.67 -6.93 -24.96
CA LEU A 193 -11.45 -7.13 -26.18
C LEU A 193 -12.56 -8.15 -25.91
N GLU A 194 -13.77 -7.86 -26.37
CA GLU A 194 -14.83 -8.85 -26.38
C GLU A 194 -14.50 -9.98 -27.38
N PHE A 195 -14.94 -11.20 -27.08
CA PHE A 195 -14.64 -12.38 -27.90
C PHE A 195 -15.01 -12.19 -29.38
N ASP A 196 -16.22 -11.67 -29.67
CA ASP A 196 -16.68 -11.49 -31.04
C ASP A 196 -15.82 -10.47 -31.80
N TYR A 197 -15.38 -9.42 -31.11
CA TYR A 197 -14.47 -8.41 -31.66
C TYR A 197 -13.05 -8.96 -31.86
N GLU A 198 -12.52 -9.72 -30.89
CA GLU A 198 -11.22 -10.41 -31.01
C GLU A 198 -11.22 -11.36 -32.21
N MET A 199 -12.30 -12.13 -32.41
CA MET A 199 -12.44 -13.02 -33.56
C MET A 199 -12.56 -12.26 -34.88
N LYS A 200 -13.26 -11.12 -34.90
CA LYS A 200 -13.34 -10.25 -36.08
C LYS A 200 -11.96 -9.74 -36.48
N LEU A 201 -11.18 -9.21 -35.53
CA LEU A 201 -9.82 -8.74 -35.77
C LEU A 201 -8.91 -9.87 -36.23
N LEU A 202 -8.99 -11.03 -35.59
CA LEU A 202 -8.20 -12.19 -35.97
C LEU A 202 -8.52 -12.62 -37.41
N ASN A 203 -9.79 -12.63 -37.81
CA ASN A 203 -10.22 -12.94 -39.17
C ASN A 203 -9.70 -11.92 -40.20
N HIS A 204 -9.69 -10.62 -39.88
CA HIS A 204 -9.11 -9.63 -40.78
C HIS A 204 -7.60 -9.82 -40.94
N ILE A 205 -6.89 -10.12 -39.85
CA ILE A 205 -5.45 -10.38 -39.90
C ILE A 205 -5.14 -11.65 -40.71
N THR A 206 -5.90 -12.74 -40.50
CA THR A 206 -5.68 -13.99 -41.26
C THR A 206 -5.98 -13.82 -42.74
N GLN A 207 -7.05 -13.09 -43.10
CA GLN A 207 -7.35 -12.76 -44.50
C GLN A 207 -6.24 -11.96 -45.16
N LEU A 208 -5.66 -10.97 -44.46
CA LEU A 208 -4.54 -10.18 -44.97
C LEU A 208 -3.27 -11.03 -45.14
N VAL A 209 -3.00 -11.93 -44.19
CA VAL A 209 -1.88 -12.88 -44.27
C VAL A 209 -2.04 -13.79 -45.49
N ASP A 210 -3.25 -14.29 -45.74
CA ASP A 210 -3.54 -15.14 -46.89
C ASP A 210 -3.45 -14.37 -48.21
N SER A 211 -3.97 -13.12 -48.28
CA SER A 211 -3.92 -12.30 -49.49
C SER A 211 -2.50 -11.93 -49.89
N GLU A 212 -1.67 -11.58 -48.91
CA GLU A 212 -0.27 -11.20 -49.11
C GLU A 212 0.68 -12.41 -49.08
N SER A 213 0.15 -13.63 -48.90
CA SER A 213 0.91 -14.89 -48.82
C SER A 213 2.04 -14.86 -47.77
N TRP A 214 1.79 -14.22 -46.62
CA TRP A 214 2.77 -14.14 -45.54
C TRP A 214 2.85 -15.44 -44.73
N SER A 215 3.98 -15.63 -44.05
CA SER A 215 4.08 -16.69 -43.05
C SER A 215 3.44 -16.24 -41.74
N PHE A 216 2.61 -17.10 -41.13
CA PHE A 216 2.07 -16.88 -39.78
C PHE A 216 3.16 -16.65 -38.71
N SER A 217 4.40 -17.09 -38.96
CA SER A 217 5.53 -16.88 -38.07
C SER A 217 6.21 -15.52 -38.22
N LYS A 218 5.90 -14.77 -39.28
CA LYS A 218 6.55 -13.51 -39.65
C LYS A 218 5.54 -12.57 -40.33
N VAL A 219 4.65 -11.99 -39.52
CA VAL A 219 3.64 -11.04 -39.99
C VAL A 219 4.15 -9.60 -39.75
N PRO A 220 4.27 -8.75 -40.80
CA PRO A 220 4.76 -7.38 -40.68
C PRO A 220 3.71 -6.45 -40.05
N LEU A 221 3.91 -6.09 -38.78
CA LEU A 221 2.99 -5.25 -38.00
C LEU A 221 2.64 -3.92 -38.70
N ASN A 222 3.62 -3.25 -39.30
CA ASN A 222 3.39 -1.93 -39.92
C ASN A 222 2.39 -2.01 -41.09
N ILE A 223 2.45 -3.07 -41.90
CA ILE A 223 1.55 -3.23 -43.05
C ILE A 223 0.15 -3.61 -42.54
N CYS A 224 0.06 -4.49 -41.53
CA CYS A 224 -1.21 -4.78 -40.89
C CYS A 224 -1.89 -3.52 -40.35
N LEU A 225 -1.16 -2.62 -39.70
CA LEU A 225 -1.73 -1.39 -39.16
C LEU A 225 -2.15 -0.41 -40.27
N GLN A 226 -1.44 -0.37 -41.40
CA GLN A 226 -1.81 0.48 -42.54
C GLN A 226 -3.10 0.01 -43.23
N GLU A 227 -3.23 -1.30 -43.45
CA GLU A 227 -4.38 -1.87 -44.17
C GLU A 227 -5.61 -2.06 -43.27
N LEU A 228 -5.40 -2.45 -42.00
CA LEU A 228 -6.50 -2.72 -41.06
C LEU A 228 -6.91 -1.49 -40.24
N GLY A 229 -6.01 -0.51 -40.07
CA GLY A 229 -6.29 0.72 -39.32
C GLY A 229 -7.50 1.53 -39.84
N PRO A 230 -7.74 1.63 -41.17
CA PRO A 230 -8.96 2.27 -41.70
C PRO A 230 -10.26 1.49 -41.41
N LEU A 231 -10.17 0.18 -41.23
CA LEU A 231 -11.33 -0.70 -41.00
C LEU A 231 -11.71 -0.73 -39.52
N GLU A 232 -10.72 -0.63 -38.62
CA GLU A 232 -10.87 -0.70 -37.17
C GLU A 232 -9.91 0.29 -36.48
N PRO A 233 -10.30 1.58 -36.38
CA PRO A 233 -9.45 2.66 -35.83
C PRO A 233 -9.38 2.75 -34.29
#